data_AF-A0A6J1IJS3-F1
#
_entry.id   AF-A0A6J1IJS3-F1
#
_cell.length_a   1.000
_cell.length_b   1.000
_cell.length_c   1.000
_cell.angle_alpha   90.00
_cell.angle_beta   90.00
_cell.angle_gamma   90.00
#
_symmetry.space_group_name_H-M   'P 1'
#
loop_
_entity.id
_entity.type
_entity.pdbx_description
1 polymer ?
#
loop_
_entity_poly.entity_id
_entity_poly.type
_entity_poly.pdbx_seq_one_letter_code
_entity_poly.pdbx_strand_id
1 'polypeptide(L)'
;MAASNSHSNETGAIGNGCETDLKVHVFSSSLELHEKLHEKWSLKKKPYPAMYSSIFGGIITDPAMMMIPIDDHMVHRGHGVFDTAIILNGHLYELDAHIDRFLRSAAKAKISSPFPRSVLRHILIQLTAVSELKKGTLRYWLSAGPGDFLLTPSGHGNSAFYAVAIDDDFSQCKEGVKAITSTVPIKTPQFATMKSVNYLPNVLTKMEAEEKGAFASIWVDEEGYVAEGPNVNVAFITKEKELILPCFDKVLSGCTALRLLALAPKLVEDGKLKSVGTANLTVEEAKDAAEMMFVGSTLPVLPIISWDDEPIGDGRVGELTMALSDLLWDDMVSGSEIERIPVPYT
;
A
#
# COMPACT_ATOMS: atom_id res chain seq x y z
N MET A 1 -24.11 23.60 -31.94
CA MET A 1 -23.73 22.89 -33.16
C MET A 1 -23.45 21.46 -32.78
N ALA A 2 -24.22 20.54 -33.36
CA ALA A 2 -24.09 19.11 -33.14
C ALA A 2 -22.92 18.54 -33.95
N ALA A 3 -22.19 17.61 -33.35
CA ALA A 3 -21.48 16.56 -34.08
C ALA A 3 -21.39 15.33 -33.15
N SER A 4 -22.15 14.32 -33.55
CA SER A 4 -22.14 12.95 -33.08
C SER A 4 -20.75 12.32 -33.17
N ASN A 5 -20.36 11.54 -32.16
CA ASN A 5 -19.52 10.37 -32.40
C ASN A 5 -20.02 9.21 -31.54
N SER A 6 -20.41 8.17 -32.26
CA SER A 6 -20.89 6.87 -31.80
C SER A 6 -19.82 6.16 -30.98
N HIS A 7 -20.15 5.82 -29.73
CA HIS A 7 -19.47 4.75 -29.01
C HIS A 7 -20.21 3.45 -29.29
N SER A 8 -19.59 2.60 -30.10
CA SER A 8 -19.91 1.19 -30.20
C SER A 8 -19.59 0.53 -28.86
N ASN A 9 -20.62 0.36 -28.03
CA ASN A 9 -20.60 -0.59 -26.93
C ASN A 9 -20.50 -2.00 -27.53
N GLU A 10 -19.31 -2.58 -27.57
CA GLU A 10 -19.17 -4.04 -27.57
C GLU A 10 -19.40 -4.54 -26.14
N THR A 11 -20.65 -4.43 -25.69
CA THR A 11 -21.17 -5.30 -24.65
C THR A 11 -21.32 -6.67 -25.29
N GLY A 12 -20.41 -7.59 -24.95
CA GLY A 12 -20.59 -9.02 -25.21
C GLY A 12 -21.91 -9.47 -24.58
N ALA A 13 -22.96 -9.49 -25.37
CA ALA A 13 -24.25 -10.00 -24.98
C ALA A 13 -24.08 -11.50 -24.73
N ILE A 14 -24.07 -11.91 -23.46
CA ILE A 14 -24.32 -13.30 -23.08
C ILE A 14 -25.79 -13.53 -23.38
N GLY A 15 -26.06 -13.96 -24.60
CA GLY A 15 -27.39 -14.39 -25.01
C GLY A 15 -27.83 -15.58 -24.16
N ASN A 16 -29.07 -15.54 -23.69
CA ASN A 16 -29.78 -16.68 -23.10
C ASN A 16 -29.98 -17.79 -24.15
N GLY A 17 -28.90 -18.48 -24.52
CA GLY A 17 -28.86 -19.65 -25.39
C GLY A 17 -28.11 -20.77 -24.69
N CYS A 18 -28.83 -21.87 -24.41
CA CYS A 18 -28.36 -23.22 -24.07
C CYS A 18 -26.92 -23.35 -23.51
N GLU A 19 -26.79 -23.51 -22.18
CA GLU A 19 -25.54 -23.73 -21.44
C GLU A 19 -24.73 -25.00 -21.84
N THR A 20 -25.10 -25.75 -22.87
CA THR A 20 -24.58 -27.11 -23.11
C THR A 20 -23.40 -27.22 -24.09
N ASP A 21 -23.02 -26.16 -24.79
CA ASP A 21 -21.96 -26.21 -25.83
C ASP A 21 -20.68 -25.43 -25.49
N LEU A 22 -20.52 -24.92 -24.26
CA LEU A 22 -19.27 -24.27 -23.86
C LEU A 22 -18.15 -25.30 -23.68
N LYS A 23 -17.32 -25.49 -24.71
CA LYS A 23 -16.07 -26.26 -24.60
C LYS A 23 -14.95 -25.38 -24.05
N VAL A 24 -14.47 -25.72 -22.86
CA VAL A 24 -13.29 -25.08 -22.27
C VAL A 24 -12.05 -25.48 -23.06
N HIS A 25 -11.29 -24.50 -23.51
CA HIS A 25 -10.03 -24.73 -24.25
C HIS A 25 -8.99 -25.38 -23.33
N VAL A 26 -8.35 -26.45 -23.81
CA VAL A 26 -7.28 -27.16 -23.09
C VAL A 26 -5.94 -26.81 -23.73
N PHE A 27 -5.10 -26.07 -23.00
CA PHE A 27 -3.72 -25.84 -23.40
C PHE A 27 -2.91 -27.11 -23.20
N SER A 28 -2.40 -27.66 -24.30
CA SER A 28 -1.66 -28.93 -24.28
C SER A 28 -0.16 -28.75 -24.36
N SER A 29 0.32 -27.52 -24.63
CA SER A 29 1.75 -27.20 -24.69
C SER A 29 2.06 -25.85 -24.04
N SER A 30 3.30 -25.70 -23.57
CA SER A 30 3.81 -24.43 -23.05
C SER A 30 3.89 -23.35 -24.12
N LEU A 31 4.15 -23.72 -25.38
CA LEU A 31 4.24 -22.79 -26.50
C LEU A 31 2.89 -22.12 -26.78
N GLU A 32 1.82 -22.91 -26.84
CA GLU A 32 0.46 -22.42 -27.06
C GLU A 32 0.02 -21.45 -25.95
N LEU A 33 0.36 -21.75 -24.70
CA LEU A 33 0.08 -20.86 -23.57
C LEU A 33 0.92 -19.57 -23.65
N HIS A 34 2.19 -19.69 -24.03
CA HIS A 34 3.11 -18.57 -24.17
C HIS A 34 2.65 -17.58 -25.25
N GLU A 35 2.23 -18.08 -26.42
CA GLU A 35 1.65 -17.24 -27.48
C GLU A 35 0.44 -16.46 -26.97
N LYS A 36 -0.48 -17.13 -26.27
CA LYS A 36 -1.67 -16.49 -25.70
C LYS A 36 -1.36 -15.46 -24.62
N LEU A 37 -0.32 -15.70 -23.81
CA LEU A 37 0.14 -14.72 -22.83
C LEU A 37 0.67 -13.47 -23.53
N HIS A 38 1.47 -13.61 -24.59
CA HIS A 38 1.96 -12.46 -25.35
C HIS A 38 0.85 -11.65 -26.02
N GLU A 39 -0.17 -12.29 -26.58
CA GLU A 39 -1.32 -11.60 -27.16
C GLU A 39 -2.00 -10.68 -26.14
N LYS A 40 -2.22 -11.18 -24.91
CA LYS A 40 -2.83 -10.39 -23.82
C LYS A 40 -1.98 -9.17 -23.44
N TRP A 41 -0.66 -9.29 -23.47
CA TRP A 41 0.28 -8.26 -23.03
C TRP A 41 0.79 -7.34 -24.16
N SER A 42 0.17 -7.39 -25.33
CA SER A 42 0.52 -6.59 -26.52
C SER A 42 0.08 -5.11 -26.47
N LEU A 43 -0.55 -4.66 -25.38
CA LEU A 43 -1.10 -3.30 -25.25
C LEU A 43 -0.05 -2.22 -24.88
N LYS A 44 -0.39 -0.96 -25.24
CA LYS A 44 0.53 0.18 -25.47
C LYS A 44 1.29 0.78 -24.27
N LYS A 45 1.04 0.42 -23.02
CA LYS A 45 1.87 0.81 -21.87
C LYS A 45 1.85 -0.27 -20.79
N LYS A 46 3.03 -0.75 -20.39
CA LYS A 46 3.21 -1.78 -19.36
C LYS A 46 3.58 -1.08 -18.04
N PRO A 47 2.70 -1.08 -17.01
CA PRO A 47 2.98 -0.40 -15.75
C PRO A 47 3.96 -1.16 -14.84
N TYR A 48 4.32 -2.40 -15.20
CA TYR A 48 5.19 -3.27 -14.41
C TYR A 48 6.47 -3.58 -15.20
N PRO A 49 7.49 -2.71 -15.13
CA PRO A 49 8.73 -2.89 -15.88
C PRO A 49 9.59 -4.08 -15.45
N ALA A 50 9.52 -4.49 -14.17
CA ALA A 50 10.33 -5.60 -13.67
C ALA A 50 9.70 -6.29 -12.46
N MET A 51 9.91 -7.61 -12.36
CA MET A 51 9.55 -8.45 -11.21
C MET A 51 10.71 -9.35 -10.84
N TYR A 52 11.05 -9.46 -9.55
CA TYR A 52 11.90 -10.52 -9.03
C TYR A 52 11.07 -11.70 -8.52
N SER A 53 11.54 -12.91 -8.75
CA SER A 53 10.98 -14.13 -8.18
C SER A 53 12.08 -15.04 -7.65
N SER A 54 12.01 -15.41 -6.37
CA SER A 54 12.94 -16.39 -5.78
C SER A 54 12.69 -17.81 -6.28
N ILE A 55 11.50 -18.10 -6.80
CA ILE A 55 11.17 -19.40 -7.42
C ILE A 55 11.95 -19.59 -8.71
N PHE A 56 12.06 -18.54 -9.52
CA PHE A 56 12.84 -18.55 -10.76
C PHE A 56 14.30 -18.11 -10.56
N GLY A 57 14.62 -17.50 -9.43
CA GLY A 57 15.98 -17.07 -9.07
C GLY A 57 16.46 -15.83 -9.82
N GLY A 58 15.57 -14.95 -10.28
CA GLY A 58 15.98 -13.81 -11.12
C GLY A 58 14.93 -12.72 -11.31
N ILE A 59 15.35 -11.66 -12.01
CA ILE A 59 14.52 -10.53 -12.45
C ILE A 59 13.95 -10.84 -13.83
N ILE A 60 12.64 -10.65 -13.97
CA ILE A 60 11.82 -10.86 -15.15
C ILE A 60 11.36 -9.49 -15.63
N THR A 61 11.64 -9.17 -16.89
CA THR A 61 11.24 -7.90 -17.52
C THR A 61 10.10 -8.07 -18.51
N ASP A 62 9.75 -9.31 -18.86
CA ASP A 62 8.56 -9.59 -19.66
C ASP A 62 7.33 -9.78 -18.76
N PRO A 63 6.34 -8.87 -18.80
CA PRO A 63 5.15 -8.99 -17.97
C PRO A 63 4.33 -10.25 -18.21
N ALA A 64 4.42 -10.85 -19.40
CA ALA A 64 3.77 -12.14 -19.69
C ALA A 64 4.29 -13.27 -18.79
N MET A 65 5.53 -13.15 -18.32
CA MET A 65 6.22 -14.16 -17.51
C MET A 65 6.24 -13.81 -16.01
N MET A 66 5.63 -12.69 -15.62
CA MET A 66 5.46 -12.29 -14.22
C MET A 66 4.36 -13.13 -13.56
N MET A 67 4.73 -14.33 -13.10
CA MET A 67 3.80 -15.34 -12.58
C MET A 67 4.15 -15.77 -11.15
N ILE A 68 3.13 -16.18 -10.42
CA ILE A 68 3.24 -16.82 -9.10
C ILE A 68 2.65 -18.24 -9.23
N PRO A 69 3.28 -19.28 -8.66
CA PRO A 69 2.73 -20.63 -8.65
C PRO A 69 1.33 -20.66 -8.01
N ILE A 70 0.39 -21.40 -8.60
CA ILE A 70 -0.98 -21.49 -8.08
C ILE A 70 -1.05 -22.22 -6.73
N ASP A 71 -0.10 -23.11 -6.46
CA ASP A 71 0.04 -23.85 -5.21
C ASP A 71 0.81 -23.07 -4.13
N ASP A 72 1.25 -21.84 -4.42
CA ASP A 72 1.82 -20.94 -3.44
C ASP A 72 0.78 -20.55 -2.38
N HIS A 73 1.07 -20.80 -1.11
CA HIS A 73 0.12 -20.61 0.01
C HIS A 73 -0.33 -19.16 0.21
N MET A 74 0.42 -18.18 -0.30
CA MET A 74 -0.06 -16.79 -0.35
C MET A 74 -1.28 -16.64 -1.25
N VAL A 75 -1.36 -17.40 -2.36
CA VAL A 75 -2.41 -17.31 -3.37
C VAL A 75 -3.71 -17.96 -2.89
N HIS A 76 -3.65 -19.19 -2.37
CA HIS A 76 -4.85 -19.97 -2.04
C HIS A 76 -5.19 -20.00 -0.54
N ARG A 77 -4.33 -19.48 0.34
CA ARG A 77 -4.59 -19.35 1.80
C ARG A 77 -4.39 -17.94 2.36
N GLY A 78 -3.83 -17.01 1.61
CA GLY A 78 -3.46 -15.70 2.15
C GLY A 78 -2.29 -15.75 3.14
N HIS A 79 -1.50 -16.84 3.15
CA HIS A 79 -0.33 -16.99 4.04
C HIS A 79 0.89 -16.27 3.47
N GLY A 80 0.80 -14.94 3.48
CA GLY A 80 1.87 -14.05 3.01
C GLY A 80 1.84 -12.69 3.66
N VAL A 81 2.97 -12.00 3.59
CA VAL A 81 3.14 -10.60 4.00
C VAL A 81 3.71 -9.78 2.87
N PHE A 82 3.51 -8.46 2.92
CA PHE A 82 4.03 -7.56 1.92
C PHE A 82 4.45 -6.22 2.51
N ASP A 83 5.30 -5.51 1.78
CA ASP A 83 5.57 -4.11 2.06
C ASP A 83 5.76 -3.32 0.74
N THR A 84 5.87 -2.00 0.82
CA THR A 84 6.00 -1.12 -0.33
C THR A 84 6.91 0.04 0.02
N ALA A 85 8.02 0.16 -0.70
CA ALA A 85 8.91 1.32 -0.63
C ALA A 85 8.63 2.27 -1.81
N ILE A 86 9.00 3.54 -1.64
CA ILE A 86 8.82 4.57 -2.65
C ILE A 86 10.10 4.76 -3.46
N ILE A 87 9.95 4.84 -4.78
CA ILE A 87 11.00 5.27 -5.70
C ILE A 87 10.73 6.75 -6.02
N LEU A 88 11.67 7.63 -5.70
CA LEU A 88 11.54 9.06 -6.00
C LEU A 88 12.90 9.68 -6.31
N ASN A 89 12.98 10.44 -7.41
CA ASN A 89 14.21 11.05 -7.91
C ASN A 89 15.39 10.07 -8.00
N GLY A 90 15.12 8.81 -8.38
CA GLY A 90 16.13 7.77 -8.48
C GLY A 90 16.62 7.20 -7.15
N HIS A 91 15.89 7.41 -6.05
CA HIS A 91 16.23 6.90 -4.72
C HIS A 91 15.09 6.03 -4.18
N LEU A 92 15.44 5.01 -3.40
CA LEU A 92 14.49 4.27 -2.58
C LEU A 92 14.39 4.94 -1.20
N TYR A 93 13.20 5.46 -0.88
CA TYR A 93 12.95 6.17 0.37
C TYR A 93 12.52 5.22 1.50
N GLU A 94 13.13 5.37 2.68
CA GLU A 94 12.94 4.59 3.91
C GLU A 94 13.04 3.06 3.72
N LEU A 95 13.73 2.57 2.68
CA LEU A 95 13.77 1.15 2.34
C LEU A 95 14.19 0.26 3.52
N ASP A 96 15.20 0.68 4.27
CA ASP A 96 15.68 -0.07 5.43
C ASP A 96 14.61 -0.20 6.52
N ALA A 97 13.85 0.87 6.81
CA ALA A 97 12.72 0.84 7.74
C ALA A 97 11.57 -0.05 7.25
N HIS A 98 11.26 0.00 5.95
CA HIS A 98 10.27 -0.86 5.33
C HIS A 98 10.68 -2.34 5.36
N ILE A 99 11.95 -2.68 5.10
CA ILE A 99 12.46 -4.05 5.22
C ILE A 99 12.37 -4.55 6.67
N ASP A 100 12.68 -3.71 7.65
CA ASP A 100 12.59 -4.11 9.05
C ASP A 100 11.14 -4.41 9.47
N ARG A 101 10.18 -3.59 9.03
CA ARG A 101 8.75 -3.86 9.26
C ARG A 101 8.27 -5.11 8.52
N PHE A 102 8.73 -5.30 7.29
CA PHE A 102 8.43 -6.47 6.48
C PHE A 102 8.86 -7.77 7.17
N LEU A 103 10.09 -7.82 7.69
CA LEU A 103 10.61 -8.98 8.42
C LEU A 103 9.91 -9.19 9.77
N ARG A 104 9.55 -8.12 10.49
CA ARG A 104 8.69 -8.23 11.69
C ARG A 104 7.31 -8.82 11.35
N SER A 105 6.71 -8.41 10.24
CA SER A 105 5.44 -8.96 9.77
C SER A 105 5.59 -10.44 9.40
N ALA A 106 6.65 -10.81 8.70
CA ALA A 106 6.95 -12.20 8.36
C ALA A 106 7.12 -13.08 9.60
N ALA A 107 7.85 -12.59 10.62
CA ALA A 107 8.01 -13.29 11.89
C ALA A 107 6.67 -13.52 12.61
N LYS A 108 5.79 -12.50 12.66
CA LYS A 108 4.42 -12.65 13.21
C LYS A 108 3.59 -13.68 12.41
N ALA A 109 3.77 -13.74 11.10
CA ALA A 109 3.13 -14.71 10.21
C ALA A 109 3.77 -16.11 10.22
N LYS A 110 4.85 -16.32 10.99
CA LYS A 110 5.66 -17.55 10.99
C LYS A 110 6.22 -17.91 9.61
N ILE A 111 6.57 -16.90 8.82
CA ILE A 111 7.22 -17.06 7.51
C ILE A 111 8.71 -16.77 7.72
N SER A 112 9.54 -17.80 7.54
CA SER A 112 11.00 -17.61 7.48
C SER A 112 11.35 -16.92 6.16
N SER A 113 12.32 -16.00 6.16
CA SER A 113 12.77 -15.41 4.90
C SER A 113 13.75 -16.36 4.20
N PRO A 114 13.66 -16.55 2.86
CA PRO A 114 14.62 -17.36 2.13
C PRO A 114 15.99 -16.68 2.00
N PHE A 115 16.08 -15.38 2.33
CA PHE A 115 17.29 -14.59 2.22
C PHE A 115 17.53 -13.78 3.49
N PRO A 116 18.80 -13.52 3.85
CA PRO A 116 19.10 -12.56 4.91
C PRO A 116 18.67 -11.14 4.48
N ARG A 117 18.42 -10.28 5.47
CA ARG A 117 18.03 -8.87 5.29
C ARG A 117 18.87 -8.12 4.25
N SER A 118 20.20 -8.29 4.30
CA SER A 118 21.13 -7.63 3.38
C SER A 118 20.95 -8.05 1.91
N VAL A 119 20.62 -9.33 1.68
CA VAL A 119 20.35 -9.87 0.34
C VAL A 119 19.00 -9.37 -0.18
N LEU A 120 17.95 -9.33 0.66
CA LEU A 120 16.66 -8.72 0.28
C LEU A 120 16.85 -7.27 -0.16
N ARG A 121 17.58 -6.49 0.64
CA ARG A 121 17.91 -5.09 0.31
C ARG A 121 18.63 -4.98 -1.03
N HIS A 122 19.62 -5.84 -1.28
CA HIS A 122 20.37 -5.84 -2.54
C HIS A 122 19.49 -6.18 -3.74
N ILE A 123 18.64 -7.22 -3.63
CA ILE A 123 17.68 -7.60 -4.67
C ILE A 123 16.76 -6.44 -5.02
N LEU A 124 16.21 -5.75 -4.01
CA LEU A 124 15.28 -4.63 -4.21
C LEU A 124 15.94 -3.42 -4.90
N ILE A 125 17.19 -3.12 -4.56
CA ILE A 125 17.98 -2.07 -5.23
C ILE A 125 18.26 -2.45 -6.69
N GLN A 126 18.72 -3.68 -6.94
CA GLN A 126 19.00 -4.16 -8.30
C GLN A 126 17.73 -4.20 -9.16
N LEU A 127 16.61 -4.66 -8.60
CA LEU A 127 15.31 -4.67 -9.28
C LEU A 127 14.88 -3.26 -9.70
N THR A 128 15.12 -2.27 -8.84
CA THR A 128 14.80 -0.87 -9.13
C THR A 128 15.74 -0.26 -10.18
N ALA A 129 17.01 -0.67 -10.20
CA ALA A 129 17.94 -0.25 -11.26
C ALA A 129 17.51 -0.82 -12.61
N VAL A 130 17.19 -2.12 -12.68
CA VAL A 130 16.73 -2.81 -13.90
C VAL A 130 15.38 -2.29 -14.40
N SER A 131 14.52 -1.80 -13.51
CA SER A 131 13.23 -1.22 -13.91
C SER A 131 13.34 0.16 -14.56
N GLU A 132 14.50 0.82 -14.44
CA GLU A 132 14.78 2.20 -14.89
C GLU A 132 13.87 3.29 -14.29
N LEU A 133 12.93 2.92 -13.40
CA LEU A 133 12.00 3.86 -12.78
C LEU A 133 12.75 4.83 -11.89
N LYS A 134 12.61 6.14 -12.15
CA LYS A 134 13.07 7.22 -11.26
C LYS A 134 11.99 7.69 -10.29
N LYS A 135 10.74 7.34 -10.59
CA LYS A 135 9.54 7.62 -9.81
C LYS A 135 8.61 6.42 -9.91
N GLY A 136 8.04 5.98 -8.79
CA GLY A 136 7.17 4.81 -8.75
C GLY A 136 7.14 4.15 -7.37
N THR A 137 6.67 2.92 -7.32
CA THR A 137 6.70 2.13 -6.09
C THR A 137 7.42 0.80 -6.30
N LEU A 138 7.99 0.28 -5.22
CA LEU A 138 8.59 -1.04 -5.17
C LEU A 138 7.81 -1.87 -4.15
N ARG A 139 6.97 -2.79 -4.62
CA ARG A 139 6.16 -3.65 -3.76
C ARG A 139 6.74 -5.05 -3.72
N TYR A 140 6.77 -5.66 -2.55
CA TYR A 140 7.40 -6.97 -2.37
C TYR A 140 6.70 -7.82 -1.31
N TRP A 141 6.80 -9.12 -1.47
CA TRP A 141 6.03 -10.14 -0.75
C TRP A 141 6.94 -11.24 -0.24
N LEU A 142 6.64 -11.74 0.96
CA LEU A 142 7.11 -13.02 1.47
C LEU A 142 5.91 -13.94 1.59
N SER A 143 5.99 -15.08 0.92
CA SER A 143 5.02 -16.15 1.00
C SER A 143 5.56 -17.29 1.85
N ALA A 144 4.66 -18.03 2.50
CA ALA A 144 4.95 -19.35 3.06
C ALA A 144 5.46 -20.37 2.02
N GLY A 145 5.24 -20.09 0.72
CA GLY A 145 5.80 -20.83 -0.41
C GLY A 145 4.84 -21.84 -1.06
N PRO A 146 5.26 -22.47 -2.16
CA PRO A 146 4.54 -23.55 -2.82
C PRO A 146 4.69 -24.89 -2.07
N GLY A 147 3.86 -25.88 -2.39
CA GLY A 147 4.05 -27.24 -1.88
C GLY A 147 2.82 -28.16 -1.96
N ASP A 148 1.64 -27.67 -1.60
CA ASP A 148 0.38 -28.40 -1.68
C ASP A 148 -0.82 -27.45 -1.49
N PHE A 149 -2.04 -27.99 -1.54
CA PHE A 149 -3.29 -27.27 -1.25
C PHE A 149 -3.82 -27.54 0.17
N LEU A 150 -2.98 -27.94 1.13
CA LEU A 150 -3.39 -28.08 2.52
C LEU A 150 -3.46 -26.71 3.21
N LEU A 151 -3.80 -26.71 4.50
CA LEU A 151 -3.89 -25.46 5.28
C LEU A 151 -2.52 -24.87 5.62
N THR A 152 -1.54 -25.74 5.87
CA THR A 152 -0.16 -25.38 6.17
C THR A 152 0.73 -25.87 5.04
N PRO A 153 1.79 -25.13 4.67
CA PRO A 153 2.74 -25.63 3.68
C PRO A 153 3.35 -26.94 4.17
N SER A 154 3.55 -27.90 3.27
CA SER A 154 4.30 -29.11 3.60
C SER A 154 5.65 -28.74 4.24
N GLY A 155 6.12 -29.51 5.23
CA GLY A 155 7.34 -29.20 6.00
C GLY A 155 8.65 -29.14 5.21
N HIS A 156 8.59 -29.21 3.88
CA HIS A 156 9.71 -29.14 2.94
C HIS A 156 9.61 -27.92 1.99
N GLY A 157 8.52 -27.13 2.05
CA GLY A 157 8.34 -25.94 1.23
C GLY A 157 9.20 -24.77 1.72
N ASN A 158 10.11 -24.29 0.89
CA ASN A 158 10.83 -23.06 1.16
C ASN A 158 9.90 -21.86 0.90
N SER A 159 9.88 -20.90 1.83
CA SER A 159 9.26 -19.59 1.64
C SER A 159 9.69 -18.95 0.32
N ALA A 160 8.78 -18.22 -0.33
CA ALA A 160 9.07 -17.52 -1.56
C ALA A 160 9.14 -16.00 -1.34
N PHE A 161 10.05 -15.33 -2.05
CA PHE A 161 10.19 -13.88 -2.09
C PHE A 161 9.90 -13.37 -3.51
N TYR A 162 8.99 -12.41 -3.60
CA TYR A 162 8.61 -11.75 -4.85
C TYR A 162 8.74 -10.24 -4.69
N ALA A 163 9.09 -9.54 -5.76
CA ALA A 163 9.07 -8.08 -5.76
C ALA A 163 8.71 -7.56 -7.15
N VAL A 164 8.01 -6.44 -7.22
CA VAL A 164 7.57 -5.80 -8.47
C VAL A 164 7.86 -4.31 -8.36
N ALA A 165 8.53 -3.78 -9.38
CA ALA A 165 8.62 -2.34 -9.61
C ALA A 165 7.38 -1.88 -10.39
N ILE A 166 6.72 -0.84 -9.92
CA ILE A 166 5.45 -0.34 -10.44
C ILE A 166 5.62 1.12 -10.85
N ASP A 167 5.31 1.43 -12.11
CA ASP A 167 5.20 2.80 -12.64
C ASP A 167 3.94 3.44 -12.04
N ASP A 168 4.14 4.11 -10.90
CA ASP A 168 3.11 4.84 -10.17
C ASP A 168 3.43 6.33 -10.17
N ASP A 169 2.44 7.14 -10.50
CA ASP A 169 2.53 8.58 -10.34
C ASP A 169 1.88 9.01 -9.03
N PHE A 170 2.59 9.83 -8.26
CA PHE A 170 2.10 10.42 -7.02
C PHE A 170 2.73 11.78 -6.82
N SER A 171 2.02 12.67 -6.15
CA SER A 171 2.48 14.01 -5.84
C SER A 171 1.94 14.45 -4.49
N GLN A 172 2.51 15.50 -3.95
CA GLN A 172 1.97 16.15 -2.76
C GLN A 172 0.54 16.62 -3.04
N CYS A 173 -0.43 16.08 -2.30
CA CYS A 173 -1.81 16.52 -2.41
C CYS A 173 -2.04 17.73 -1.50
N LYS A 174 -2.62 18.80 -2.05
CA LYS A 174 -2.98 20.01 -1.30
C LYS A 174 -4.50 20.19 -1.15
N GLU A 175 -5.27 19.28 -1.73
CA GLU A 175 -6.73 19.30 -1.69
C GLU A 175 -7.25 18.43 -0.54
N GLY A 176 -8.31 18.91 0.11
CA GLY A 176 -8.96 18.21 1.21
C GLY A 176 -9.91 17.13 0.71
N VAL A 177 -9.95 16.00 1.42
CA VAL A 177 -10.88 14.91 1.13
C VAL A 177 -11.89 14.69 2.25
N LYS A 178 -12.94 13.94 1.92
CA LYS A 178 -13.90 13.42 2.89
C LYS A 178 -13.48 12.04 3.40
N ALA A 179 -13.77 11.77 4.66
CA ALA A 179 -13.68 10.45 5.27
C ALA A 179 -15.04 10.02 5.82
N ILE A 180 -15.19 8.73 6.04
CA ILE A 180 -16.36 8.16 6.75
C ILE A 180 -15.90 7.17 7.80
N THR A 181 -16.74 6.87 8.78
CA THR A 181 -16.54 5.77 9.71
C THR A 181 -16.89 4.46 9.00
N SER A 182 -15.98 3.49 9.07
CA SER A 182 -16.17 2.17 8.48
C SER A 182 -17.25 1.38 9.23
N THR A 183 -18.16 0.75 8.49
CA THR A 183 -19.07 -0.27 9.07
C THR A 183 -18.46 -1.68 9.01
N VAL A 184 -17.43 -1.87 8.18
CA VAL A 184 -16.63 -3.10 8.16
C VAL A 184 -15.78 -3.15 9.43
N PRO A 185 -15.81 -4.24 10.22
CA PRO A 185 -15.01 -4.35 11.44
C PRO A 185 -13.51 -4.28 11.18
N ILE A 186 -12.78 -3.67 12.10
CA ILE A 186 -11.31 -3.69 12.08
C ILE A 186 -10.80 -5.12 12.30
N LYS A 187 -9.62 -5.41 11.73
CA LYS A 187 -8.87 -6.62 12.05
C LYS A 187 -8.47 -6.63 13.53
N THR A 188 -8.43 -7.80 14.15
CA THR A 188 -7.89 -7.92 15.51
C THR A 188 -6.43 -7.45 15.57
N PRO A 189 -5.92 -6.97 16.72
CA PRO A 189 -4.59 -6.36 16.83
C PRO A 189 -3.45 -7.22 16.27
N GLN A 190 -3.56 -8.56 16.39
CA GLN A 190 -2.59 -9.49 15.83
C GLN A 190 -2.44 -9.34 14.30
N PHE A 191 -3.55 -9.17 13.59
CA PHE A 191 -3.57 -9.04 12.14
C PHE A 191 -3.48 -7.58 11.67
N ALA A 192 -3.95 -6.62 12.47
CA ALA A 192 -3.86 -5.20 12.16
C ALA A 192 -2.41 -4.69 12.21
N THR A 193 -1.64 -5.11 13.22
CA THR A 193 -0.22 -4.73 13.38
C THR A 193 0.75 -5.51 12.48
N MET A 194 0.22 -6.26 11.50
CA MET A 194 0.97 -7.07 10.54
C MET A 194 0.56 -6.69 9.12
N LYS A 195 1.54 -6.31 8.28
CA LYS A 195 1.26 -6.00 6.87
C LYS A 195 1.15 -7.29 6.05
N SER A 196 0.03 -8.00 6.20
CA SER A 196 -0.26 -9.27 5.53
C SER A 196 -0.98 -9.10 4.19
N VAL A 197 -1.12 -10.16 3.40
CA VAL A 197 -1.95 -10.13 2.18
C VAL A 197 -3.45 -10.30 2.43
N ASN A 198 -3.88 -10.45 3.70
CA ASN A 198 -5.28 -10.61 4.09
C ASN A 198 -6.01 -9.25 4.11
N TYR A 199 -6.15 -8.65 2.93
CA TYR A 199 -6.64 -7.28 2.73
C TYR A 199 -8.14 -7.21 2.38
N LEU A 200 -8.90 -8.31 2.42
CA LEU A 200 -10.33 -8.26 2.15
C LEU A 200 -11.07 -7.22 3.04
N PRO A 201 -10.82 -7.13 4.37
CA PRO A 201 -11.41 -6.04 5.17
C PRO A 201 -11.02 -4.65 4.66
N ASN A 202 -9.75 -4.46 4.30
CA ASN A 202 -9.23 -3.21 3.73
C ASN A 202 -9.93 -2.84 2.41
N VAL A 203 -10.15 -3.81 1.53
CA VAL A 203 -10.87 -3.63 0.26
C VAL A 203 -12.32 -3.23 0.50
N LEU A 204 -13.05 -3.98 1.34
CA LEU A 204 -14.46 -3.68 1.64
C LEU A 204 -14.63 -2.29 2.27
N THR A 205 -13.71 -1.94 3.17
CA THR A 205 -13.68 -0.62 3.83
C THR A 205 -13.43 0.51 2.83
N LYS A 206 -12.53 0.30 1.85
CA LYS A 206 -12.27 1.27 0.78
C LYS A 206 -13.47 1.41 -0.15
N MET A 207 -14.11 0.31 -0.54
CA MET A 207 -15.31 0.32 -1.38
C MET A 207 -16.46 1.07 -0.71
N GLU A 208 -16.67 0.88 0.59
CA GLU A 208 -17.69 1.60 1.35
C GLU A 208 -17.50 3.12 1.27
N ALA A 209 -16.26 3.61 1.37
CA ALA A 209 -15.96 5.03 1.23
C ALA A 209 -16.29 5.55 -0.17
N GLU A 210 -15.87 4.81 -1.21
CA GLU A 210 -16.12 5.18 -2.60
C GLU A 210 -17.62 5.26 -2.90
N GLU A 211 -18.42 4.32 -2.38
CA GLU A 211 -19.88 4.31 -2.50
C GLU A 211 -20.53 5.55 -1.87
N LYS A 212 -19.95 6.10 -0.79
CA LYS A 212 -20.42 7.33 -0.13
C LYS A 212 -19.73 8.60 -0.63
N GLY A 213 -18.93 8.51 -1.70
CA GLY A 213 -18.22 9.66 -2.27
C GLY A 213 -17.10 10.22 -1.37
N ALA A 214 -16.58 9.40 -0.46
CA ALA A 214 -15.44 9.72 0.39
C ALA A 214 -14.15 9.11 -0.16
N PHE A 215 -13.00 9.65 0.25
CA PHE A 215 -11.71 9.15 -0.19
C PHE A 215 -11.38 7.81 0.49
N ALA A 216 -11.56 7.70 1.80
CA ALA A 216 -11.35 6.47 2.54
C ALA A 216 -12.17 6.47 3.83
N SER A 217 -12.50 5.26 4.30
CA SER A 217 -13.10 5.10 5.62
C SER A 217 -12.02 5.02 6.68
N ILE A 218 -12.43 5.26 7.93
CA ILE A 218 -11.61 5.16 9.13
C ILE A 218 -12.21 4.08 10.01
N TRP A 219 -11.38 3.13 10.44
CA TRP A 219 -11.78 2.15 11.43
C TRP A 219 -11.79 2.75 12.83
N VAL A 220 -12.73 2.25 13.63
CA VAL A 220 -12.83 2.46 15.06
C VAL A 220 -12.74 1.08 15.70
N ASP A 221 -11.98 0.96 16.78
CA ASP A 221 -11.84 -0.30 17.50
C ASP A 221 -13.07 -0.61 18.38
N GLU A 222 -13.08 -1.80 18.98
CA GLU A 222 -14.19 -2.26 19.82
C GLU A 222 -14.36 -1.42 21.10
N GLU A 223 -13.37 -0.62 21.49
CA GLU A 223 -13.39 0.27 22.65
C GLU A 223 -13.83 1.70 22.29
N GLY A 224 -14.11 1.97 21.01
CA GLY A 224 -14.53 3.28 20.52
C GLY A 224 -13.38 4.23 20.18
N TYR A 225 -12.14 3.73 20.13
CA TYR A 225 -10.97 4.54 19.77
C TYR A 225 -10.72 4.50 18.26
N VAL A 226 -10.26 5.63 17.73
CA VAL A 226 -9.89 5.74 16.33
C VAL A 226 -8.64 4.92 16.03
N ALA A 227 -8.69 4.16 14.93
CA ALA A 227 -7.63 3.27 14.52
C ALA A 227 -6.90 3.79 13.26
N GLU A 228 -7.16 3.23 12.08
CA GLU A 228 -6.50 3.59 10.83
C GLU A 228 -7.47 3.50 9.64
N GLY A 229 -7.05 3.98 8.47
CA GLY A 229 -7.75 3.74 7.21
C GLY A 229 -7.30 2.45 6.51
N PRO A 230 -7.91 2.08 5.37
CA PRO A 230 -7.65 0.81 4.68
C PRO A 230 -6.22 0.66 4.14
N ASN A 231 -5.44 1.73 4.02
CA ASN A 231 -4.06 1.68 3.53
C ASN A 231 -3.19 2.83 4.05
N VAL A 232 -3.66 3.52 5.09
CA VAL A 232 -3.11 4.78 5.61
C VAL A 232 -3.33 4.85 7.11
N ASN A 233 -2.40 5.45 7.84
CA ASN A 233 -2.66 5.89 9.21
C ASN A 233 -3.47 7.19 9.18
N VAL A 234 -3.97 7.61 10.35
CA VAL A 234 -4.61 8.92 10.55
C VAL A 234 -3.83 9.73 11.58
N ALA A 235 -3.86 11.04 11.45
CA ALA A 235 -3.26 11.98 12.37
C ALA A 235 -4.16 13.20 12.59
N PHE A 236 -4.04 13.80 13.76
CA PHE A 236 -4.91 14.88 14.25
C PHE A 236 -4.07 16.02 14.79
N ILE A 237 -4.51 17.24 14.56
CA ILE A 237 -4.03 18.44 15.24
C ILE A 237 -5.13 18.92 16.18
N THR A 238 -4.86 18.94 17.48
CA THR A 238 -5.79 19.47 18.48
C THR A 238 -5.91 20.99 18.38
N LYS A 239 -6.93 21.56 19.02
CA LYS A 239 -7.09 23.04 19.12
C LYS A 239 -5.93 23.69 19.88
N GLU A 240 -5.26 22.94 20.74
CA GLU A 240 -4.04 23.32 21.46
C GLU A 240 -2.76 23.13 20.64
N LYS A 241 -2.89 22.81 19.34
CA LYS A 241 -1.80 22.60 18.37
C LYS A 241 -0.90 21.43 18.71
N GLU A 242 -1.46 20.33 19.19
CA GLU A 242 -0.75 19.09 19.48
C GLU A 242 -0.97 18.09 18.34
N LEU A 243 0.10 17.53 17.78
CA LEU A 243 0.01 16.46 16.78
C LEU A 243 -0.14 15.12 17.48
N ILE A 244 -1.25 14.43 17.22
CA ILE A 244 -1.57 13.13 17.81
C ILE A 244 -1.84 12.11 16.71
N LEU A 245 -1.20 10.94 16.83
CA LEU A 245 -1.53 9.74 16.05
C LEU A 245 -2.07 8.65 16.98
N PRO A 246 -2.97 7.77 16.52
CA PRO A 246 -3.35 6.58 17.27
C PRO A 246 -2.15 5.70 17.65
N CYS A 247 -2.26 5.00 18.78
CA CYS A 247 -1.22 4.08 19.24
C CYS A 247 -1.06 2.88 18.29
N PHE A 248 0.17 2.43 18.07
CA PHE A 248 0.52 1.37 17.10
C PHE A 248 0.34 -0.07 17.60
N ASP A 249 -0.32 -0.27 18.74
CA ASP A 249 -0.64 -1.58 19.30
C ASP A 249 -1.85 -2.24 18.62
N LYS A 250 -2.74 -1.45 18.02
CA LYS A 250 -3.95 -1.93 17.31
C LYS A 250 -3.98 -1.56 15.83
N VAL A 251 -3.00 -0.81 15.34
CA VAL A 251 -2.91 -0.37 13.93
C VAL A 251 -1.53 -0.67 13.36
N LEU A 252 -1.37 -0.55 12.04
CA LEU A 252 -0.06 -0.73 11.45
C LEU A 252 0.89 0.38 11.89
N SER A 253 2.10 0.01 12.33
CA SER A 253 3.21 0.95 12.47
C SER A 253 3.69 1.42 11.10
N GLY A 254 3.00 2.42 10.55
CA GLY A 254 3.32 3.05 9.27
C GLY A 254 4.72 3.62 9.27
N CYS A 255 5.59 3.25 8.32
CA CYS A 255 6.91 3.89 8.16
C CYS A 255 6.75 5.40 8.01
N THR A 256 5.85 5.85 7.13
CA THR A 256 5.52 7.26 6.92
C THR A 256 4.98 7.95 8.18
N ALA A 257 4.17 7.26 8.99
CA ALA A 257 3.66 7.79 10.25
C ALA A 257 4.75 7.94 11.32
N LEU A 258 5.63 6.93 11.44
CA LEU A 258 6.80 7.00 12.32
C LEU A 258 7.77 8.10 11.88
N ARG A 259 7.94 8.27 10.57
CA ARG A 259 8.77 9.33 10.01
C ARG A 259 8.19 10.71 10.26
N LEU A 260 6.88 10.88 10.10
CA LEU A 260 6.17 12.10 10.45
C LEU A 260 6.39 12.47 11.92
N LEU A 261 6.23 11.50 12.84
CA LEU A 261 6.50 11.69 14.27
C LEU A 261 7.96 12.06 14.56
N ALA A 262 8.91 11.57 13.77
CA ALA A 262 10.34 11.90 13.91
C ALA A 262 10.68 13.30 13.36
N LEU A 263 9.95 13.78 12.35
CA LEU A 263 10.19 15.08 11.72
C LEU A 263 9.43 16.22 12.41
N ALA A 264 8.19 15.98 12.85
CA ALA A 264 7.30 16.97 13.42
C ALA A 264 7.84 17.76 14.64
N PRO A 265 8.79 17.26 15.47
CA PRO A 265 9.44 18.06 16.51
C PRO A 265 10.07 19.35 16.01
N LYS A 266 10.49 19.43 14.74
CA LYS A 266 10.97 20.69 14.13
C LYS A 266 9.90 21.78 14.14
N LEU A 267 8.63 21.42 13.95
CA LEU A 267 7.52 22.38 14.04
C LEU A 267 7.21 22.80 15.48
N VAL A 268 7.60 21.98 16.48
CA VAL A 268 7.53 22.37 17.89
C VAL A 268 8.62 23.39 18.21
N GLU A 269 9.85 23.16 17.73
CA GLU A 269 10.97 24.09 17.86
C GLU A 269 10.66 25.45 17.19
N ASP A 270 9.99 25.43 16.04
CA ASP A 270 9.51 26.64 15.33
C ASP A 270 8.30 27.32 16.00
N GLY A 271 7.77 26.77 17.11
CA GLY A 271 6.60 27.30 17.82
C GLY A 271 5.28 27.17 17.07
N LYS A 272 5.22 26.36 16.00
CA LYS A 272 4.01 26.09 15.22
C LYS A 272 3.15 25.01 15.88
N LEU A 273 3.77 23.95 16.38
CA LEU A 273 3.16 22.91 17.21
C LEU A 273 3.55 23.10 18.67
N LYS A 274 2.71 22.59 19.58
CA LYS A 274 2.97 22.56 21.02
C LYS A 274 3.63 21.25 21.45
N SER A 275 3.21 20.14 20.87
CA SER A 275 3.74 18.80 21.16
C SER A 275 3.43 17.82 20.01
N VAL A 276 4.11 16.67 20.04
CA VAL A 276 3.94 15.56 19.09
C VAL A 276 3.91 14.26 19.88
N GLY A 277 2.99 13.36 19.59
CA GLY A 277 2.95 12.06 20.24
C GLY A 277 1.90 11.10 19.70
N THR A 278 1.73 10.00 20.43
CA THR A 278 0.68 9.01 20.19
C THR A 278 -0.26 8.94 21.39
N ALA A 279 -1.56 8.86 21.14
CA ALA A 279 -2.57 8.64 22.17
C ALA A 279 -3.78 7.93 21.58
N ASN A 280 -4.57 7.29 22.44
CA ASN A 280 -5.90 6.82 22.04
C ASN A 280 -6.83 8.04 22.02
N LEU A 281 -7.59 8.18 20.94
CA LEU A 281 -8.57 9.24 20.76
C LEU A 281 -9.93 8.59 20.53
N THR A 282 -10.97 9.03 21.24
CA THR A 282 -12.33 8.64 20.88
C THR A 282 -12.74 9.29 19.55
N VAL A 283 -13.80 8.79 18.91
CA VAL A 283 -14.33 9.39 17.69
C VAL A 283 -14.73 10.84 17.92
N GLU A 284 -15.30 11.15 19.08
CA GLU A 284 -15.72 12.51 19.45
C GLU A 284 -14.52 13.45 19.58
N GLU A 285 -13.46 13.03 20.29
CA GLU A 285 -12.23 13.81 20.42
C GLU A 285 -11.56 14.05 19.06
N ALA A 286 -11.53 13.01 18.23
CA ALA A 286 -10.94 13.06 16.90
C ALA A 286 -11.72 13.97 15.94
N LYS A 287 -13.06 13.99 16.03
CA LYS A 287 -13.91 14.91 15.26
C LYS A 287 -13.85 16.36 15.78
N ASP A 288 -13.52 16.57 17.05
CA ASP A 288 -13.31 17.91 17.62
C ASP A 288 -11.93 18.51 17.29
N ALA A 289 -11.06 17.75 16.61
CA ALA A 289 -9.74 18.22 16.19
C ALA A 289 -9.82 19.47 15.30
N ALA A 290 -8.81 20.32 15.39
CA ALA A 290 -8.68 21.50 14.55
C ALA A 290 -8.34 21.13 13.09
N GLU A 291 -7.51 20.11 12.91
CA GLU A 291 -7.14 19.59 11.58
C GLU A 291 -6.97 18.06 11.63
N MET A 292 -7.19 17.40 10.51
CA MET A 292 -7.07 15.95 10.38
C MET A 292 -6.45 15.57 9.04
N MET A 293 -5.70 14.47 8.99
CA MET A 293 -5.08 13.97 7.76
C MET A 293 -4.92 12.45 7.74
N PHE A 294 -4.91 11.89 6.53
CA PHE A 294 -4.34 10.57 6.30
C PHE A 294 -2.83 10.67 6.12
N VAL A 295 -2.12 9.63 6.53
CA VAL A 295 -0.65 9.52 6.44
C VAL A 295 -0.28 8.17 5.82
N GLY A 296 0.39 8.16 4.67
CA GLY A 296 0.80 6.92 4.00
C GLY A 296 1.83 7.10 2.89
N SER A 297 2.49 6.03 2.45
CA SER A 297 3.70 6.17 1.63
C SER A 297 3.49 6.81 0.25
N THR A 298 2.39 6.50 -0.45
CA THR A 298 2.08 7.09 -1.76
C THR A 298 1.31 8.41 -1.67
N LEU A 299 0.73 8.70 -0.50
CA LEU A 299 0.02 9.94 -0.19
C LEU A 299 0.51 10.40 1.19
N PRO A 300 1.72 10.99 1.25
CA PRO A 300 2.47 11.22 2.50
C PRO A 300 1.64 11.90 3.58
N VAL A 301 0.97 12.99 3.21
CA VAL A 301 -0.06 13.65 3.99
C VAL A 301 -1.20 14.00 3.03
N LEU A 302 -2.42 13.59 3.38
CA LEU A 302 -3.64 13.92 2.65
C LEU A 302 -4.65 14.56 3.62
N PRO A 303 -4.94 15.87 3.49
CA PRO A 303 -5.85 16.57 4.41
C PRO A 303 -7.26 16.00 4.39
N ILE A 304 -7.88 15.85 5.57
CA ILE A 304 -9.28 15.46 5.75
C ILE A 304 -10.05 16.68 6.24
N ILE A 305 -11.03 17.11 5.45
CA ILE A 305 -11.82 18.32 5.73
C ILE A 305 -13.22 18.00 6.26
N SER A 306 -13.65 16.75 6.15
CA SER A 306 -14.93 16.29 6.66
C SER A 306 -14.88 14.81 7.01
N TRP A 307 -15.54 14.43 8.10
CA TRP A 307 -15.70 13.04 8.53
C TRP A 307 -17.16 12.77 8.92
N ASP A 308 -17.80 11.83 8.21
CA ASP A 308 -19.23 11.51 8.35
C ASP A 308 -20.13 12.71 8.08
N ASP A 309 -19.80 13.44 7.01
CA ASP A 309 -20.47 14.68 6.58
C ASP A 309 -20.42 15.86 7.56
N GLU A 310 -19.76 15.69 8.72
CA GLU A 310 -19.42 16.78 9.62
C GLU A 310 -18.07 17.41 9.23
N PRO A 311 -17.91 18.73 9.31
CA PRO A 311 -16.64 19.39 9.03
C PRO A 311 -15.60 19.09 10.12
N ILE A 312 -14.35 18.91 9.72
CA ILE A 312 -13.21 18.97 10.65
C ILE A 312 -12.75 20.42 10.74
N GLY A 313 -12.63 20.96 11.95
CA GLY A 313 -12.31 22.38 12.17
C GLY A 313 -13.31 23.31 11.47
N ASP A 314 -12.84 24.10 10.51
CA ASP A 314 -13.65 25.00 9.69
C ASP A 314 -14.06 24.41 8.32
N GLY A 315 -13.80 23.12 8.10
CA GLY A 315 -14.07 22.41 6.84
C GLY A 315 -13.09 22.74 5.72
N ARG A 316 -11.92 23.34 6.03
CA ARG A 316 -10.89 23.69 5.05
C ARG A 316 -9.57 22.97 5.38
N VAL A 317 -8.68 22.93 4.39
CA VAL A 317 -7.33 22.39 4.57
C VAL A 317 -6.57 23.30 5.54
N GLY A 318 -6.10 22.73 6.65
CA GLY A 318 -5.42 23.47 7.69
C GLY A 318 -3.94 23.73 7.40
N GLU A 319 -3.41 24.79 8.00
CA GLU A 319 -2.04 25.25 7.76
C GLU A 319 -0.99 24.32 8.39
N LEU A 320 -1.28 23.70 9.54
CA LEU A 320 -0.34 22.79 10.20
C LEU A 320 -0.24 21.46 9.45
N THR A 321 -1.34 20.98 8.88
CA THR A 321 -1.39 19.84 7.96
C THR A 321 -0.50 20.09 6.75
N MET A 322 -0.58 21.29 6.17
CA MET A 322 0.27 21.65 5.03
C MET A 322 1.74 21.81 5.42
N ALA A 323 2.04 22.37 6.59
CA ALA A 323 3.41 22.44 7.09
C ALA A 323 4.01 21.04 7.32
N LEU A 324 3.22 20.08 7.83
CA LEU A 324 3.60 18.68 7.97
C LEU A 324 3.78 18.00 6.61
N SER A 325 2.90 18.28 5.66
CA SER A 325 2.98 17.80 4.29
C SER A 325 4.27 18.26 3.60
N ASP A 326 4.58 19.55 3.70
CA ASP A 326 5.81 20.13 3.13
C ASP A 326 7.05 19.50 3.79
N LEU A 327 7.05 19.39 5.13
CA LEU A 327 8.17 18.81 5.87
C LEU A 327 8.48 17.37 5.46
N LEU A 328 7.45 16.54 5.31
CA LEU A 328 7.61 15.14 4.91
C LEU A 328 7.97 15.02 3.43
N TRP A 329 7.39 15.87 2.57
CA TRP A 329 7.71 15.90 1.14
C TRP A 329 9.16 16.32 0.90
N ASP A 330 9.65 17.34 1.61
CA ASP A 330 11.04 17.79 1.54
C ASP A 330 12.00 16.69 1.99
N ASP A 331 11.64 15.91 3.02
CA ASP A 331 12.43 14.76 3.47
C ASP A 331 12.46 13.64 2.42
N MET A 332 11.36 13.38 1.72
CA MET A 332 11.33 12.43 0.59
C MET A 332 12.17 12.88 -0.61
N VAL A 333 12.16 14.18 -0.92
CA VAL A 333 12.85 14.75 -2.09
C VAL A 333 14.34 15.01 -1.82
N SER A 334 14.68 15.42 -0.60
CA SER A 334 16.00 15.98 -0.26
C SER A 334 16.57 15.53 1.08
N GLY A 335 15.91 14.59 1.76
CA GLY A 335 16.39 14.00 3.03
C GLY A 335 17.76 13.32 2.90
N SER A 336 18.31 12.94 4.05
CA SER A 336 19.65 12.38 4.14
C SER A 336 19.81 11.06 3.37
N GLU A 337 21.05 10.69 3.02
CA GLU A 337 21.37 9.41 2.36
C GLU A 337 21.03 8.17 3.20
N ILE A 338 20.80 8.35 4.51
CA ILE A 338 20.33 7.28 5.41
C ILE A 338 18.89 6.90 5.03
N GLU A 339 18.05 7.89 4.72
CA GLU A 339 16.64 7.69 4.40
C GLU A 339 16.42 7.47 2.91
N ARG A 340 17.29 8.04 2.08
CA ARG A 340 17.20 7.99 0.62
C ARG A 340 18.36 7.20 0.07
N ILE A 341 18.11 5.93 -0.23
CA ILE A 341 19.14 5.05 -0.78
C ILE A 341 19.26 5.31 -2.28
N PRO A 342 20.41 5.77 -2.79
CA PRO A 342 20.60 6.00 -4.21
C PRO A 342 20.57 4.66 -4.97
N VAL A 343 19.83 4.63 -6.08
CA VAL A 343 19.78 3.46 -6.95
C VAL A 343 20.87 3.60 -8.02
N PRO A 344 21.76 2.61 -8.19
CA PRO A 344 22.82 2.65 -9.18
C PRO A 344 22.28 2.25 -10.56
N TYR A 345 21.61 3.18 -11.23
CA TYR A 345 21.18 2.96 -12.61
C TYR A 345 22.42 2.91 -13.51
N THR A 346 22.55 1.81 -14.25
CA THR A 346 23.66 1.52 -15.16
C THR A 346 23.35 1.92 -16.58
#